data_AF-A0AAW7I7Q1-F1
#
_entry.id   AF-A0AAW7I7Q1-F1
#
_cell.length_a   1.000
_cell.length_b   1.000
_cell.length_c   1.000
_cell.angle_alpha   90.00
_cell.angle_beta   90.00
_cell.angle_gamma   90.00
#
_symmetry.space_group_name_H-M   'P 1'
#
loop_
_entity.id
_entity.type
_entity.pdbx_description
1 polymer ?
#
loop_
_entity_poly.entity_id
_entity_poly.type
_entity_poly.pdbx_seq_one_letter_code
_entity_poly.pdbx_strand_id
1 'polypeptide(L)'
;MSIELLIKLHSPKAVSIEAESQRSGRSPDSVGREEVLAALAHAEHLHPVGVMVLRARHLSDGLAVRQLVGSYPPSAVMSAAGLQGDSERLLRLYKRHHPYGRREAKRARELELLGDQDNAARVRAHILSRCERDTQGGRCPACSGTGELTKPKPHTCPHCHAGYISAPPLATDAERSAAQELQYCYSDAVRAFHQYLDRAKAA
;
A
#
# COMPACT_ATOMS: atom_id res chain seq x y z
N MET A 1 1.17 -20.35 -9.15
CA MET A 1 0.81 -18.95 -9.50
C MET A 1 1.09 -18.06 -8.31
N SER A 2 1.59 -16.83 -8.52
CA SER A 2 1.78 -15.87 -7.43
C SER A 2 0.43 -15.52 -6.79
N ILE A 3 0.39 -15.44 -5.46
CA ILE A 3 -0.81 -15.06 -4.73
C ILE A 3 -1.30 -13.66 -5.16
N GLU A 4 -0.39 -12.75 -5.50
CA GLU A 4 -0.71 -11.41 -5.99
C GLU A 4 -1.55 -11.46 -7.28
N LEU A 5 -1.17 -12.31 -8.24
CA LEU A 5 -1.92 -12.48 -9.49
C LEU A 5 -3.30 -13.08 -9.24
N LEU A 6 -3.39 -14.06 -8.34
CA LEU A 6 -4.64 -14.71 -7.98
C LEU A 6 -5.61 -13.74 -7.31
N ILE A 7 -5.14 -12.97 -6.34
CA ILE A 7 -5.99 -12.01 -5.62
C ILE A 7 -6.38 -10.84 -6.53
N LYS A 8 -5.55 -10.45 -7.50
CA LYS A 8 -5.96 -9.42 -8.47
C LYS A 8 -7.10 -9.87 -9.37
N LEU A 9 -7.25 -11.17 -9.66
CA LEU A 9 -8.43 -11.71 -10.38
C LEU A 9 -9.74 -11.51 -9.61
N HIS A 10 -9.67 -11.34 -8.29
CA HIS A 10 -10.83 -11.03 -7.45
C HIS A 10 -11.26 -9.55 -7.56
N SER A 11 -10.39 -8.64 -8.01
CA SER A 11 -10.72 -7.22 -8.12
C SER A 11 -11.61 -6.96 -9.34
N PRO A 12 -12.83 -6.39 -9.17
CA PRO A 12 -13.73 -6.10 -10.29
C PRO A 12 -13.16 -5.07 -11.28
N LYS A 13 -12.10 -4.34 -10.90
CA LYS A 13 -11.41 -3.37 -11.75
C LYS A 13 -10.29 -3.97 -12.61
N ALA A 14 -9.92 -5.24 -12.39
CA ALA A 14 -8.70 -5.84 -12.96
C ALA A 14 -8.98 -6.91 -14.03
N VAL A 15 -10.23 -7.24 -14.31
CA VAL A 15 -10.61 -8.29 -15.26
C VAL A 15 -11.35 -7.66 -16.44
N SER A 16 -10.75 -7.71 -17.63
CA SER A 16 -11.45 -7.41 -18.89
C SER A 16 -12.49 -8.49 -19.15
N ILE A 17 -13.68 -8.13 -19.67
CA ILE A 17 -14.74 -9.06 -20.08
C ILE A 17 -14.18 -10.15 -21.03
N GLU A 18 -13.14 -9.83 -21.79
CA GLU A 18 -12.44 -10.74 -22.70
C GLU A 18 -11.67 -11.87 -21.98
N ALA A 19 -11.18 -11.64 -20.76
CA ALA A 19 -10.50 -12.65 -19.94
C ALA A 19 -11.47 -13.64 -19.27
N GLU A 20 -12.74 -13.26 -19.19
CA GLU A 20 -13.85 -14.06 -18.66
C GLU A 20 -14.51 -14.88 -19.80
N SER A 21 -14.60 -14.32 -21.01
CA SER A 21 -15.18 -14.99 -22.20
C SER A 21 -14.27 -16.03 -22.88
N GLN A 22 -12.94 -15.92 -22.74
CA GLN A 22 -11.99 -16.91 -23.25
C GLN A 22 -11.97 -18.24 -22.46
N ARG A 23 -12.70 -18.34 -21.34
CA ARG A 23 -12.73 -19.55 -20.49
C ARG A 23 -13.98 -20.42 -20.68
N SER A 24 -14.58 -20.38 -21.88
CA SER A 24 -15.72 -21.25 -22.22
C SER A 24 -15.36 -22.74 -22.33
N GLY A 25 -14.13 -23.14 -22.00
CA GLY A 25 -13.74 -24.53 -21.76
C GLY A 25 -13.18 -24.68 -20.35
N ARG A 26 -13.87 -25.42 -19.47
CA ARG A 26 -13.33 -25.88 -18.18
C ARG A 26 -12.12 -26.78 -18.47
N SER A 27 -10.91 -26.21 -18.44
CA SER A 27 -9.71 -27.01 -18.25
C SER A 27 -9.63 -27.35 -16.75
N PRO A 28 -9.44 -28.63 -16.37
CA PRO A 28 -9.32 -29.05 -14.97
C PRO A 28 -8.15 -28.37 -14.23
N ASP A 29 -7.20 -27.79 -14.95
CA ASP A 29 -6.05 -27.06 -14.39
C ASP A 29 -6.30 -25.54 -14.21
N SER A 30 -7.43 -25.02 -14.68
CA SER A 30 -7.69 -23.58 -14.68
C SER A 30 -8.41 -23.13 -13.41
N VAL A 31 -7.69 -22.45 -12.51
CA VAL A 31 -8.29 -21.74 -11.37
C VAL A 31 -9.12 -20.57 -11.91
N GLY A 32 -10.43 -20.65 -11.75
CA GLY A 32 -11.37 -19.60 -12.09
C GLY A 32 -11.52 -18.56 -10.98
N ARG A 33 -12.32 -17.53 -11.27
CA ARG A 33 -12.60 -16.43 -10.34
C ARG A 33 -13.40 -16.90 -9.12
N GLU A 34 -14.35 -17.81 -9.32
CA GLU A 34 -15.18 -18.35 -8.24
C GLU A 34 -14.36 -19.19 -7.26
N GLU A 35 -13.40 -19.98 -7.74
CA GLU A 35 -12.50 -20.75 -6.88
C GLU A 35 -11.58 -19.82 -6.07
N VAL A 36 -11.10 -18.73 -6.67
CA VAL A 36 -10.34 -17.68 -5.95
C VAL A 36 -11.20 -17.01 -4.88
N LEU A 37 -12.45 -16.68 -5.20
CA LEU A 37 -13.40 -16.07 -4.26
C LEU A 37 -13.65 -16.99 -3.06
N ALA A 38 -13.93 -18.27 -3.33
CA ALA A 38 -14.17 -19.26 -2.30
C ALA A 38 -12.93 -19.52 -1.44
N ALA A 39 -11.73 -19.59 -2.06
CA ALA A 39 -10.47 -19.72 -1.34
C ALA A 39 -10.19 -18.52 -0.43
N LEU A 40 -10.50 -17.30 -0.88
CA LEU A 40 -10.32 -16.09 -0.08
C LEU A 40 -11.30 -16.06 1.10
N ALA A 41 -12.57 -16.40 0.86
CA ALA A 41 -13.58 -16.50 1.92
C ALA A 41 -13.21 -17.55 2.97
N HIS A 42 -12.68 -18.71 2.53
CA HIS A 42 -12.18 -19.75 3.41
C HIS A 42 -11.00 -19.26 4.27
N ALA A 43 -10.01 -18.61 3.65
CA ALA A 43 -8.89 -18.03 4.37
C ALA A 43 -9.32 -16.92 5.34
N GLU A 44 -10.32 -16.10 4.99
CA GLU A 44 -10.83 -15.02 5.84
C GLU A 44 -11.54 -15.58 7.08
N HIS A 45 -12.26 -16.69 6.93
CA HIS A 45 -12.89 -17.38 8.05
C HIS A 45 -11.86 -17.92 9.07
N LEU A 46 -10.76 -18.50 8.59
CA LEU A 46 -9.73 -19.10 9.46
C LEU A 46 -8.74 -18.06 10.01
N HIS A 47 -8.36 -17.09 9.18
CA HIS A 47 -7.25 -16.15 9.44
C HIS A 47 -7.63 -14.72 9.04
N PRO A 48 -8.60 -14.07 9.73
CA PRO A 48 -9.13 -12.76 9.34
C PRO A 48 -8.05 -11.68 9.30
N VAL A 49 -7.15 -11.65 10.29
CA VAL A 49 -6.01 -10.70 10.32
C VAL A 49 -5.07 -10.92 9.14
N GLY A 50 -4.77 -12.17 8.82
CA GLY A 50 -3.92 -12.51 7.67
C GLY A 50 -4.51 -12.07 6.34
N VAL A 51 -5.83 -12.22 6.17
CA VAL A 51 -6.53 -11.73 4.97
C VAL A 51 -6.55 -10.20 4.92
N MET A 52 -6.69 -9.50 6.06
CA MET A 52 -6.54 -8.05 6.09
C MET A 52 -5.14 -7.60 5.63
N VAL A 53 -4.07 -8.28 6.07
CA VAL A 53 -2.69 -7.99 5.61
C VAL A 53 -2.55 -8.24 4.11
N LEU A 54 -3.11 -9.35 3.63
CA LEU A 54 -3.11 -9.71 2.21
C LEU A 54 -3.84 -8.65 1.35
N ARG A 55 -5.01 -8.18 1.78
CA ARG A 55 -5.77 -7.10 1.10
C ARG A 55 -4.99 -5.78 1.13
N ALA A 56 -4.43 -5.42 2.28
CA ALA A 56 -3.60 -4.24 2.42
C ALA A 56 -2.39 -4.25 1.46
N ARG A 57 -1.70 -5.39 1.39
CA ARG A 57 -0.47 -5.57 0.60
C ARG A 57 -0.69 -5.62 -0.90
N HIS A 58 -1.70 -6.35 -1.37
CA HIS A 58 -1.83 -6.68 -2.80
C HIS A 58 -2.95 -5.92 -3.50
N LEU A 59 -3.97 -5.45 -2.76
CA LEU A 59 -5.13 -4.76 -3.32
C LEU A 59 -5.15 -3.25 -3.01
N SER A 60 -4.17 -2.76 -2.25
CA SER A 60 -4.18 -1.38 -1.75
C SER A 60 -5.44 -1.04 -0.96
N ASP A 61 -5.98 -2.02 -0.23
CA ASP A 61 -7.23 -1.88 0.52
C ASP A 61 -7.03 -0.96 1.73
N GLY A 62 -7.48 0.28 1.59
CA GLY A 62 -7.36 1.28 2.65
C GLY A 62 -8.26 1.02 3.86
N LEU A 63 -9.31 0.21 3.74
CA LEU A 63 -10.14 -0.19 4.87
C LEU A 63 -9.40 -1.22 5.73
N ALA A 64 -8.81 -2.24 5.09
CA ALA A 64 -7.99 -3.23 5.77
C ALA A 64 -6.80 -2.58 6.51
N VAL A 65 -6.11 -1.63 5.87
CA VAL A 65 -5.03 -0.88 6.52
C VAL A 65 -5.52 -0.12 7.76
N ARG A 66 -6.66 0.59 7.66
CA ARG A 66 -7.23 1.34 8.80
C ARG A 66 -7.59 0.43 9.97
N GLN A 67 -8.19 -0.71 9.70
CA GLN A 67 -8.54 -1.70 10.73
C GLN A 67 -7.29 -2.25 11.43
N LEU A 68 -6.25 -2.59 10.65
CA LEU A 68 -4.97 -3.05 11.20
C LEU A 68 -4.30 -1.98 12.06
N VAL A 69 -4.24 -0.72 11.60
CA VAL A 69 -3.65 0.39 12.37
C VAL A 69 -4.41 0.69 13.67
N GLY A 70 -5.70 0.36 13.74
CA GLY A 70 -6.47 0.45 14.98
C GLY A 70 -6.06 -0.56 16.05
N SER A 71 -5.40 -1.66 15.66
CA SER A 71 -5.03 -2.76 16.56
C SER A 71 -3.52 -2.97 16.71
N TYR A 72 -2.74 -2.50 15.74
CA TYR A 72 -1.29 -2.69 15.66
C TYR A 72 -0.57 -1.35 15.44
N PRO A 73 0.71 -1.23 15.86
CA PRO A 73 1.52 -0.06 15.55
C PRO A 73 1.54 0.24 14.05
N PRO A 74 1.35 1.50 13.61
CA PRO A 74 1.33 1.84 12.19
C PRO A 74 2.58 1.36 11.44
N SER A 75 3.75 1.41 12.08
CA SER A 75 5.02 0.97 11.53
C SER A 75 5.04 -0.53 11.19
N ALA A 76 4.55 -1.37 12.09
CA ALA A 76 4.38 -2.80 11.87
C ALA A 76 3.40 -3.08 10.73
N VAL A 77 2.25 -2.39 10.71
CA VAL A 77 1.24 -2.56 9.65
C VAL A 77 1.80 -2.17 8.28
N MET A 78 2.47 -1.03 8.16
CA MET A 78 3.04 -0.59 6.88
C MET A 78 4.16 -1.52 6.41
N SER A 79 4.95 -2.06 7.34
CA SER A 79 5.95 -3.09 7.02
C SER A 79 5.29 -4.35 6.47
N ALA A 80 4.25 -4.87 7.14
CA ALA A 80 3.50 -6.06 6.72
C ALA A 80 2.74 -5.84 5.39
N ALA A 81 2.23 -4.63 5.15
CA ALA A 81 1.62 -4.22 3.90
C ALA A 81 2.64 -4.07 2.75
N GLY A 82 3.93 -4.33 2.99
CA GLY A 82 4.97 -4.30 1.96
C GLY A 82 5.29 -2.89 1.46
N LEU A 83 4.98 -1.85 2.23
CA LEU A 83 5.34 -0.48 1.86
C LEU A 83 6.84 -0.27 2.06
N GLN A 84 7.59 -0.17 0.97
CA GLN A 84 9.03 0.08 1.04
C GLN A 84 9.33 1.55 1.38
N GLY A 85 10.47 1.79 2.03
CA GLY A 85 11.04 3.13 2.20
C GLY A 85 11.33 3.78 0.85
N ASP A 86 10.49 4.71 0.41
CA ASP A 86 10.66 5.44 -0.86
C ASP A 86 10.74 6.95 -0.59
N SER A 87 11.90 7.37 -0.06
CA SER A 87 12.19 8.77 0.27
C SER A 87 12.13 9.66 -0.98
N GLU A 88 12.46 9.12 -2.15
CA GLU A 88 12.38 9.86 -3.41
C GLU A 88 10.92 10.12 -3.81
N ARG A 89 10.04 9.11 -3.75
CA ARG A 89 8.60 9.30 -3.99
C ARG A 89 7.98 10.24 -2.97
N LEU A 90 8.38 10.14 -1.70
CA LEU A 90 7.95 11.09 -0.67
C LEU A 90 8.35 12.52 -1.05
N LEU A 91 9.62 12.74 -1.41
CA LEU A 91 10.11 14.05 -1.81
C LEU A 91 9.40 14.58 -3.06
N ARG A 92 9.17 13.74 -4.07
CA ARG A 92 8.43 14.11 -5.29
C ARG A 92 7.02 14.56 -4.95
N LEU A 93 6.30 13.79 -4.13
CA LEU A 93 4.94 14.13 -3.70
C LEU A 93 4.93 15.36 -2.79
N TYR A 94 5.92 15.51 -1.92
CA TYR A 94 6.07 16.67 -1.04
C TYR A 94 6.24 17.96 -1.85
N LYS A 95 7.15 17.95 -2.83
CA LYS A 95 7.35 19.07 -3.77
C LYS A 95 6.10 19.38 -4.62
N ARG A 96 5.21 18.42 -4.84
CA ARG A 96 4.04 18.58 -5.71
C ARG A 96 2.77 18.96 -4.95
N HIS A 97 2.53 18.35 -3.79
CA HIS A 97 1.25 18.42 -3.09
C HIS A 97 1.32 19.14 -1.74
N HIS A 98 2.46 19.10 -1.04
CA HIS A 98 2.59 19.80 0.23
C HIS A 98 2.69 21.32 0.02
N PRO A 99 1.94 22.16 0.77
CA PRO A 99 1.95 23.62 0.57
C PRO A 99 3.35 24.25 0.69
N TYR A 100 4.14 23.83 1.67
CA TYR A 100 5.53 24.29 1.83
C TYR A 100 6.43 23.75 0.71
N GLY A 101 6.37 22.44 0.46
CA GLY A 101 7.23 21.79 -0.55
C GLY A 101 7.04 22.37 -1.94
N ARG A 102 5.78 22.66 -2.33
CA ARG A 102 5.45 23.29 -3.61
C ARG A 102 6.04 24.70 -3.74
N ARG A 103 5.88 25.52 -2.70
CA ARG A 103 6.38 26.90 -2.68
C ARG A 103 7.90 26.95 -2.80
N GLU A 104 8.59 26.19 -1.95
CA GLU A 104 10.05 26.19 -1.93
C GLU A 104 10.64 25.52 -3.19
N ALA A 105 9.97 24.48 -3.74
CA ALA A 105 10.41 23.89 -5.00
C ALA A 105 10.24 24.82 -6.21
N LYS A 106 9.30 25.77 -6.15
CA LYS A 106 9.19 26.85 -7.16
C LYS A 106 10.33 27.86 -6.95
N ARG A 107 10.53 28.32 -5.72
CA ARG A 107 11.61 29.25 -5.35
C ARG A 107 13.00 28.74 -5.72
N ALA A 108 13.28 27.46 -5.49
CA ALA A 108 14.57 26.86 -5.86
C ALA A 108 14.83 26.95 -7.38
N ARG A 109 13.81 26.71 -8.21
CA ARG A 109 13.92 26.84 -9.67
C ARG A 109 14.13 28.27 -10.11
N GLU A 110 13.45 29.23 -9.46
CA GLU A 110 13.64 30.65 -9.75
C GLU A 110 15.08 31.09 -9.46
N LEU A 111 15.66 30.63 -8.34
CA LEU A 111 17.07 30.88 -8.02
C LEU A 111 18.04 30.26 -9.03
N GLU A 112 17.78 29.02 -9.46
CA GLU A 112 18.57 28.35 -10.51
C GLU A 112 18.55 29.15 -11.83
N LEU A 113 17.39 29.67 -12.23
CA LEU A 113 17.24 30.49 -13.43
C LEU A 113 17.96 31.84 -13.32
N LEU A 114 18.09 32.37 -12.10
CA LEU A 114 18.87 33.58 -11.81
C LEU A 114 20.38 33.31 -11.67
N GLY A 115 20.82 32.05 -11.76
CA GLY A 115 22.21 31.66 -11.61
C GLY A 115 22.69 31.51 -10.16
N ASP A 116 21.80 31.68 -9.17
CA ASP A 116 22.12 31.58 -7.74
C ASP A 116 22.03 30.12 -7.27
N GLN A 117 23.06 29.35 -7.66
CA GLN A 117 23.12 27.92 -7.38
C GLN A 117 23.25 27.60 -5.89
N ASP A 118 23.93 28.46 -5.12
CA ASP A 118 24.17 28.26 -3.70
C ASP A 118 22.89 28.41 -2.88
N ASN A 119 22.11 29.48 -3.12
CA ASN A 119 20.83 29.62 -2.43
C ASN A 119 19.82 28.58 -2.91
N ALA A 120 19.83 28.22 -4.20
CA ALA A 120 19.01 27.10 -4.69
C ALA A 120 19.36 25.79 -3.95
N ALA A 121 20.64 25.48 -3.76
CA ALA A 121 21.09 24.31 -3.01
C ALA A 121 20.63 24.34 -1.55
N ARG A 122 20.72 25.50 -0.88
CA ARG A 122 20.23 25.68 0.50
C ARG A 122 18.72 25.46 0.60
N VAL A 123 17.94 26.00 -0.34
CA VAL A 123 16.49 25.78 -0.39
C VAL A 123 16.18 24.30 -0.60
N ARG A 124 16.88 23.61 -1.51
CA ARG A 124 16.71 22.15 -1.71
C ARG A 124 17.02 21.35 -0.43
N ALA A 125 18.08 21.69 0.30
CA ALA A 125 18.42 21.07 1.57
C ALA A 125 17.33 21.29 2.64
N HIS A 126 16.76 22.50 2.72
CA HIS A 126 15.64 22.77 3.62
C HIS A 126 14.37 22.01 3.25
N ILE A 127 14.08 21.83 1.95
CA ILE A 127 12.97 20.99 1.49
C ILE A 127 13.16 19.55 1.97
N LEU A 128 14.37 18.98 1.81
CA LEU A 128 14.68 17.61 2.24
C LEU A 128 14.46 17.44 3.74
N SER A 129 15.10 18.27 4.56
CA SER A 129 14.97 18.20 6.03
C SER A 129 13.53 18.36 6.51
N ARG A 130 12.74 19.25 5.88
CA ARG A 130 11.34 19.42 6.25
C ARG A 130 10.44 18.31 5.72
N CYS A 131 10.73 17.77 4.53
CA CYS A 131 10.06 16.59 4.02
C CYS A 131 10.20 15.44 5.02
N GLU A 132 11.42 15.11 5.46
CA GLU A 132 11.68 14.02 6.42
C GLU A 132 10.86 14.16 7.71
N ARG A 133 10.78 15.37 8.26
CA ARG A 133 9.99 15.66 9.46
C ARG A 133 8.49 15.58 9.22
N ASP A 134 7.98 16.22 8.16
CA ASP A 134 6.55 16.27 7.88
C ASP A 134 6.02 14.89 7.43
N THR A 135 6.85 14.11 6.73
CA THR A 135 6.56 12.74 6.31
C THR A 135 7.10 11.69 7.27
N GLN A 136 7.44 12.08 8.50
CA GLN A 136 7.89 11.15 9.53
C GLN A 136 6.87 10.03 9.67
N GLY A 137 7.36 8.79 9.68
CA GLY A 137 6.53 7.60 9.68
C GLY A 137 5.88 7.29 8.32
N GLY A 138 6.43 7.79 7.21
CA GLY A 138 5.95 7.49 5.86
C GLY A 138 4.60 8.12 5.51
N ARG A 139 4.20 9.16 6.25
CA ARG A 139 2.94 9.86 6.04
C ARG A 139 2.89 10.52 4.67
N CYS A 140 1.72 10.43 4.03
CA CYS A 140 1.49 11.02 2.73
C CYS A 140 1.44 12.54 2.81
N PRO A 141 2.29 13.28 2.07
CA PRO A 141 2.29 14.73 2.10
C PRO A 141 1.15 15.35 1.29
N ALA A 142 0.41 14.55 0.51
CA ALA A 142 -0.75 15.00 -0.24
C ALA A 142 -2.02 15.09 0.62
N CYS A 143 -2.25 14.09 1.48
CA CYS A 143 -3.41 14.04 2.39
C CYS A 143 -3.03 14.19 3.86
N SER A 144 -1.76 14.50 4.16
CA SER A 144 -1.22 14.64 5.51
C SER A 144 -1.50 13.43 6.42
N GLY A 145 -1.47 12.22 5.87
CA GLY A 145 -1.72 10.99 6.61
C GLY A 145 -3.20 10.62 6.80
N THR A 146 -4.15 11.43 6.34
CA THR A 146 -5.59 11.13 6.52
C THR A 146 -6.09 10.01 5.60
N GLY A 147 -5.39 9.76 4.49
CA GLY A 147 -5.83 8.83 3.45
C GLY A 147 -6.97 9.33 2.57
N GLU A 148 -7.48 10.54 2.83
CA GLU A 148 -8.63 11.11 2.13
C GLU A 148 -8.35 12.57 1.73
N LEU A 149 -8.93 13.01 0.62
CA LEU A 149 -8.87 14.38 0.15
C LEU A 149 -10.28 14.97 0.14
N THR A 150 -10.46 16.12 0.76
CA THR A 150 -11.79 16.74 0.94
C THR A 150 -12.24 17.59 -0.26
N LYS A 151 -11.34 17.92 -1.18
CA LYS A 151 -11.61 18.78 -2.35
C LYS A 151 -11.26 18.05 -3.66
N PRO A 152 -12.06 18.21 -4.73
CA PRO A 152 -13.32 18.96 -4.81
C PRO A 152 -14.51 18.29 -4.08
N LYS A 153 -14.46 16.98 -3.86
CA LYS A 153 -15.36 16.21 -2.99
C LYS A 153 -14.53 15.21 -2.16
N PRO A 154 -14.99 14.75 -0.98
CA PRO A 154 -14.33 13.69 -0.22
C PRO A 154 -14.10 12.43 -1.08
N HIS A 155 -12.85 12.03 -1.22
CA HIS A 155 -12.46 10.79 -1.90
C HIS A 155 -11.15 10.23 -1.34
N THR A 156 -10.92 8.93 -1.53
CA THR A 156 -9.66 8.28 -1.16
C THR A 156 -8.49 8.93 -1.90
N CYS A 157 -7.41 9.23 -1.17
CA CYS A 157 -6.21 9.80 -1.75
C CYS A 157 -5.58 8.81 -2.76
N PRO A 158 -5.35 9.20 -4.02
CA PRO A 158 -4.84 8.31 -5.07
C PRO A 158 -3.33 8.06 -4.96
N HIS A 159 -2.65 8.66 -3.99
CA HIS A 159 -1.18 8.65 -3.89
C HIS A 159 -0.63 7.74 -2.79
N CYS A 160 -1.51 7.22 -1.93
CA CYS A 160 -1.11 6.52 -0.71
C CYS A 160 -2.04 5.35 -0.39
N HIS A 161 -1.58 4.49 0.52
CA HIS A 161 -2.35 3.41 1.13
C HIS A 161 -2.85 3.90 2.48
N ALA A 162 -4.11 4.36 2.53
CA ALA A 162 -4.74 4.88 3.74
C ALA A 162 -3.91 5.92 4.52
N GLY A 163 -3.26 6.84 3.79
CA GLY A 163 -2.46 7.92 4.39
C GLY A 163 -0.97 7.65 4.43
N TYR A 164 -0.50 6.47 4.03
CA TYR A 164 0.91 6.09 4.09
C TYR A 164 1.46 5.70 2.72
N ILE A 165 2.75 5.99 2.50
CA ILE A 165 3.42 5.70 1.22
C ILE A 165 4.66 4.82 1.40
N SER A 166 5.20 4.77 2.62
CA SER A 166 6.34 3.95 2.98
C SER A 166 6.19 3.42 4.40
N ALA A 167 6.84 2.31 4.72
CA ALA A 167 6.95 1.85 6.09
C ALA A 167 7.90 2.76 6.90
N PRO A 168 7.50 3.20 8.10
CA PRO A 168 8.45 3.67 9.11
C PRO A 168 9.48 2.59 9.46
N PRO A 169 10.68 2.98 9.93
CA PRO A 169 11.56 2.04 10.60
C PRO A 169 10.88 1.48 11.87
N LEU A 170 11.07 0.19 12.12
CA LEU A 170 10.64 -0.46 13.37
C LEU A 170 11.64 -0.11 14.46
N ALA A 171 11.31 0.86 15.30
CA ALA A 171 12.24 1.41 16.29
C ALA A 171 12.22 0.59 17.58
N THR A 172 11.04 0.16 18.02
CA THR A 172 10.82 -0.52 19.30
C THR A 172 10.68 -2.03 19.15
N ASP A 173 10.93 -2.77 20.23
CA ASP A 173 10.71 -4.23 20.25
C ASP A 173 9.23 -4.57 20.06
N ALA A 174 8.32 -3.78 20.62
CA ALA A 174 6.89 -3.94 20.42
C ALA A 174 6.49 -3.84 18.93
N GLU A 175 7.08 -2.90 18.19
CA GLU A 175 6.86 -2.78 16.74
C GLU A 175 7.43 -3.97 15.96
N ARG A 176 8.61 -4.47 16.36
CA ARG A 176 9.21 -5.66 15.74
C ARG A 176 8.38 -6.92 15.98
N SER A 177 7.95 -7.14 17.21
CA SER A 177 7.08 -8.26 17.58
C SER A 177 5.73 -8.20 16.84
N ALA A 178 5.11 -7.03 16.78
CA ALA A 178 3.87 -6.82 16.03
C ALA A 178 4.04 -7.09 14.52
N ALA A 179 5.14 -6.62 13.92
CA ALA A 179 5.42 -6.88 12.51
C ALA A 179 5.61 -8.38 12.23
N GLN A 180 6.28 -9.08 13.15
CA GLN A 180 6.48 -10.52 13.06
C GLN A 180 5.16 -11.29 13.21
N GLU A 181 4.30 -10.89 14.15
CA GLU A 181 2.96 -11.46 14.31
C GLU A 181 2.11 -11.30 13.04
N LEU A 182 2.05 -10.08 12.48
CA LEU A 182 1.34 -9.82 11.23
C LEU A 182 1.88 -10.64 10.06
N GLN A 183 3.19 -10.87 10.02
CA GLN A 183 3.81 -11.74 9.02
C GLN A 183 3.40 -13.21 9.19
N TYR A 184 3.28 -13.71 10.42
CA TYR A 184 2.75 -15.06 10.66
C TYR A 184 1.29 -15.19 10.24
N CYS A 185 0.44 -14.22 10.64
CA CYS A 185 -0.96 -14.20 10.24
C CYS A 185 -1.11 -14.20 8.70
N TYR A 186 -0.31 -13.39 8.00
CA TYR A 186 -0.27 -13.36 6.54
C TYR A 186 0.11 -14.73 5.96
N SER A 187 1.17 -15.35 6.46
CA SER A 187 1.64 -16.65 5.99
C SER A 187 0.60 -17.76 6.19
N ASP A 188 -0.13 -17.75 7.31
CA ASP A 188 -1.19 -18.72 7.58
C ASP A 188 -2.41 -18.51 6.65
N ALA A 189 -2.83 -17.26 6.41
CA ALA A 189 -3.88 -16.95 5.44
C ALA A 189 -3.51 -17.37 4.02
N VAL A 190 -2.27 -17.09 3.58
CA VAL A 190 -1.74 -17.54 2.28
C VAL A 190 -1.75 -19.07 2.18
N ARG A 191 -1.35 -19.76 3.25
CA ARG A 191 -1.35 -21.23 3.30
C ARG A 191 -2.77 -21.79 3.16
N ALA A 192 -3.73 -21.28 3.94
CA ALA A 192 -5.12 -21.70 3.87
C ALA A 192 -5.74 -21.44 2.49
N PHE A 193 -5.44 -20.28 1.90
CA PHE A 193 -5.87 -19.94 0.54
C PHE A 193 -5.37 -20.94 -0.50
N HIS A 194 -4.07 -21.25 -0.49
CA HIS A 194 -3.51 -22.22 -1.45
C HIS A 194 -4.01 -23.65 -1.21
N GLN A 195 -4.11 -24.08 0.06
CA GLN A 195 -4.66 -25.41 0.39
C GLN A 195 -6.09 -25.58 -0.12
N TYR A 196 -6.92 -24.53 -0.05
CA TYR A 196 -8.26 -24.58 -0.62
C TYR A 196 -8.24 -24.77 -2.13
N LEU A 197 -7.42 -23.98 -2.83
CA LEU A 197 -7.29 -24.08 -4.30
C LEU A 197 -6.76 -25.45 -4.74
N ASP A 198 -5.80 -26.02 -4.01
CA ASP A 198 -5.23 -27.33 -4.33
C ASP A 198 -6.26 -28.45 -4.13
N ARG A 199 -7.11 -28.36 -3.09
CA ARG A 199 -8.24 -29.28 -2.90
C ARG A 199 -9.30 -29.14 -3.98
N ALA A 200 -9.60 -27.91 -4.39
CA ALA A 200 -10.59 -27.65 -5.44
C ALA A 200 -10.17 -28.20 -6.81
N LYS A 201 -8.86 -28.28 -7.10
CA LYS A 201 -8.33 -28.91 -8.31
C LYS A 201 -8.33 -30.43 -8.28
N ALA A 202 -8.29 -31.01 -7.08
CA ALA A 202 -8.24 -32.46 -6.89
C ALA A 202 -9.65 -33.11 -6.84
N ALA A 203 -10.71 -32.29 -6.83
CA ALA A 203 -12.12 -32.69 -6.81
C ALA A 203 -12.72 -32.68 -8.22
#